data_AF-A0A6M4MIC5-F1
#
_entry.id   AF-A0A6M4MIC5-F1
#
_cell.length_a   1.000
_cell.length_b   1.000
_cell.length_c   1.000
_cell.angle_alpha   90.00
_cell.angle_beta   90.00
_cell.angle_gamma   90.00
#
_symmetry.space_group_name_H-M   'P 1'
#
loop_
_entity.id
_entity.type
_entity.pdbx_description
1 polymer ?
#
loop_
_entity_poly.entity_id
_entity_poly.type
_entity_poly.pdbx_seq_one_letter_code
_entity_poly.pdbx_strand_id
1 'polypeptide(L)'
;MTMKTLALLSGMCVIALPGGASAQATHESQAVDTVRVQVVDRTGKPPFTRKFETLPVQDVAQFEALSQENAMEWVEVRTVDMSGKPPYQRKVERLRVIDIAQFEEIKNQDSTDYSGRPPFKRHR
;
A
#
# COMPACT_ATOMS: atom_id res chain seq x y z
N MET A 1 -21.09 18.61 70.86
CA MET A 1 -22.19 17.63 71.08
C MET A 1 -23.13 17.77 69.89
N THR A 2 -23.42 16.81 69.02
CA THR A 2 -23.23 15.37 68.97
C THR A 2 -23.36 14.95 67.50
N MET A 3 -22.55 13.98 67.08
CA MET A 3 -22.56 13.30 65.78
C MET A 3 -23.90 12.61 65.49
N LYS A 4 -24.17 12.31 64.20
CA LYS A 4 -24.92 11.18 63.58
C LYS A 4 -25.63 11.70 62.31
N THR A 5 -25.65 11.05 61.14
CA THR A 5 -25.49 9.65 60.76
C THR A 5 -24.88 9.51 59.36
N LEU A 6 -24.02 8.49 59.22
CA LEU A 6 -23.56 7.88 57.99
C LEU A 6 -24.75 7.23 57.24
N ALA A 7 -24.92 7.49 55.95
CA ALA A 7 -25.76 6.67 55.07
C ALA A 7 -24.88 6.14 53.93
N LEU A 8 -24.55 4.87 54.06
CA LEU A 8 -23.81 4.06 53.12
C LEU A 8 -24.84 3.45 52.17
N LEU A 9 -24.93 3.92 50.92
CA LEU A 9 -25.64 3.20 49.87
C LEU A 9 -24.64 2.81 48.77
N SER A 10 -24.31 1.54 48.82
CA SER A 10 -23.56 0.76 47.85
C SER A 10 -24.27 0.71 46.50
N GLY A 11 -23.47 0.75 45.42
CA GLY A 11 -23.72 -0.08 44.24
C GLY A 11 -24.26 0.65 43.00
N MET A 12 -23.35 1.17 42.17
CA MET A 12 -23.22 0.77 40.76
C MET A 12 -22.00 1.46 40.17
N CYS A 13 -20.91 0.69 40.05
CA CYS A 13 -19.78 1.04 39.22
C CYS A 13 -20.23 0.86 37.76
N VAL A 14 -20.65 1.94 37.10
CA VAL A 14 -20.83 1.93 35.64
C VAL A 14 -19.42 1.89 35.06
N ILE A 15 -19.04 0.72 34.57
CA ILE A 15 -17.82 0.49 33.80
C ILE A 15 -17.87 1.47 32.62
N ALA A 16 -16.99 2.47 32.67
CA ALA A 16 -16.75 3.37 31.55
C ALA A 16 -16.38 2.52 30.34
N LEU A 17 -17.22 2.58 29.29
CA LEU A 17 -16.78 2.15 27.97
C LEU A 17 -15.50 2.94 27.65
N PRO A 18 -14.40 2.29 27.22
CA PRO A 18 -13.40 3.01 26.45
C PRO A 18 -14.10 3.38 25.13
N GLY A 19 -14.69 4.58 25.10
CA GLY A 19 -15.01 5.25 23.85
C GLY A 19 -13.72 5.23 23.03
N GLY A 20 -13.76 4.56 21.88
CA GLY A 20 -12.64 4.46 20.98
C GLY A 20 -12.11 5.85 20.72
N ALA A 21 -10.94 6.14 21.28
CA ALA A 21 -10.12 7.22 20.80
C ALA A 21 -9.73 6.80 19.38
N SER A 22 -10.49 7.28 18.41
CA SER A 22 -9.99 7.41 17.05
C SER A 22 -8.67 8.16 17.18
N ALA A 23 -7.57 7.45 16.96
CA ALA A 23 -6.32 8.08 16.63
C ALA A 23 -6.57 8.87 15.35
N GLN A 24 -6.98 10.13 15.51
CA GLN A 24 -6.78 11.12 14.48
C GLN A 24 -5.26 11.22 14.37
N ALA A 25 -4.70 10.47 13.43
CA ALA A 25 -3.44 10.84 12.82
C ALA A 25 -3.61 12.30 12.41
N THR A 26 -3.05 13.19 13.22
CA THR A 26 -2.75 14.54 12.78
C THR A 26 -1.85 14.35 11.57
N HIS A 27 -2.43 14.43 10.38
CA HIS A 27 -1.69 14.80 9.19
C HIS A 27 -1.14 16.18 9.50
N GLU A 28 0.03 16.20 10.13
CA GLU A 28 0.88 17.37 10.15
C GLU A 28 1.02 17.75 8.69
N SER A 29 0.40 18.87 8.34
CA SER A 29 0.49 19.46 7.02
C SER A 29 1.94 19.94 6.95
N GLN A 30 2.85 19.05 6.56
CA GLN A 30 4.25 19.39 6.34
C GLN A 30 4.21 20.56 5.37
N ALA A 31 4.67 21.72 5.84
CA ALA A 31 4.86 22.86 4.98
C ALA A 31 5.79 22.38 3.86
N VAL A 32 5.26 22.27 2.64
CA VAL A 32 6.04 21.83 1.51
C VAL A 32 7.01 22.95 1.21
N ASP A 33 8.27 22.77 1.63
CA ASP A 33 9.34 23.69 1.28
C ASP A 33 9.41 23.75 -0.24
N THR A 34 9.37 24.96 -0.80
CA THR A 34 9.40 25.17 -2.24
C THR A 34 10.56 26.07 -2.61
N VAL A 35 11.21 25.75 -3.73
CA VAL A 35 12.32 26.51 -4.27
C VAL A 35 11.94 27.04 -5.65
N ARG A 36 12.21 28.32 -5.89
CA ARG A 36 12.11 28.93 -7.21
C ARG A 36 13.35 28.57 -8.02
N VAL A 37 13.17 27.77 -9.05
CA VAL A 37 14.22 27.40 -10.00
C VAL A 37 14.03 28.20 -11.29
N GLN A 38 15.12 28.78 -11.79
CA GLN A 38 15.12 29.45 -13.08
C GLN A 38 15.45 28.45 -14.18
N VAL A 39 14.48 28.14 -15.03
CA VAL A 39 14.65 27.27 -16.20
C VAL A 39 14.93 28.14 -17.42
N VAL A 40 16.02 27.85 -18.12
CA VAL A 40 16.44 28.57 -19.33
C VAL A 40 16.22 27.67 -20.53
N ASP A 41 15.39 28.12 -21.47
CA ASP A 41 15.19 27.44 -22.74
C ASP A 41 16.35 27.81 -23.69
N ARG A 42 17.23 26.84 -23.96
CA ARG A 42 18.45 27.02 -24.78
C ARG A 42 18.22 26.79 -26.27
N THR A 43 16.97 26.68 -26.72
CA THR A 43 16.66 26.53 -28.14
C THR A 43 16.83 27.86 -28.89
N GLY A 44 17.33 27.81 -30.13
CA GLY A 44 17.47 28.98 -31.00
C GLY A 44 18.74 29.82 -30.82
N LYS A 45 18.70 31.07 -31.28
CA LYS A 45 19.80 32.04 -31.17
C LYS A 45 19.63 32.91 -29.92
N PRO A 46 20.70 33.32 -29.23
CA PRO A 46 20.61 34.21 -28.07
C PRO A 46 19.90 35.54 -28.41
N PRO A 47 19.23 36.19 -27.44
CA PRO A 47 19.11 35.86 -26.02
C PRO A 47 18.00 34.84 -25.70
N PHE A 48 18.29 33.93 -24.76
CA PHE A 48 17.40 32.83 -24.39
C PHE A 48 16.23 33.24 -23.49
N THR A 49 15.08 32.59 -23.71
CA THR A 49 13.88 32.73 -22.89
C THR A 49 14.11 32.07 -21.52
N ARG A 50 13.67 32.74 -20.45
CA ARG A 50 13.83 32.28 -19.06
C ARG A 50 12.47 32.25 -18.37
N LYS A 51 12.18 31.20 -17.59
CA LYS A 51 10.97 31.06 -16.78
C LYS A 51 11.36 30.69 -15.35
N PHE A 52 10.55 31.10 -14.38
CA PHE A 52 10.69 30.68 -12.99
C PHE A 52 9.62 29.64 -12.68
N GLU A 53 10.05 28.50 -12.17
CA GLU A 53 9.19 27.41 -11.74
C GLU A 53 9.38 27.17 -10.25
N THR A 54 8.26 27.03 -9.53
CA THR A 54 8.27 26.73 -8.10
C THR A 54 8.18 25.22 -7.96
N LEU A 55 9.26 24.59 -7.49
CA LEU A 55 9.33 23.14 -7.31
C LEU A 55 9.33 22.79 -5.82
N PRO A 56 8.62 21.73 -5.41
CA PRO A 56 8.69 21.23 -4.04
C PRO A 56 10.06 20.62 -3.78
N VAL A 57 10.61 20.89 -2.60
CA VAL A 57 11.81 20.28 -2.06
C VAL A 57 11.39 19.00 -1.35
N GLN A 58 12.03 17.88 -1.71
CA GLN A 58 11.89 16.62 -0.99
C GLN A 58 13.21 16.30 -0.32
N ASP A 59 13.16 15.89 0.95
CA ASP A 59 14.33 15.46 1.69
C ASP A 59 14.79 14.08 1.18
N VAL A 60 16.09 13.94 0.95
CA VAL A 60 16.70 12.69 0.48
C VAL A 60 16.48 11.57 1.51
N ALA A 61 16.47 11.89 2.81
CA ALA A 61 16.22 10.91 3.87
C ALA A 61 14.81 10.30 3.81
N GLN A 62 13.81 11.07 3.35
CA GLN A 62 12.44 10.58 3.19
C GLN A 62 12.30 9.66 1.97
N PHE A 63 13.15 9.85 0.95
CA PHE A 63 13.10 9.04 -0.26
C PHE A 63 13.53 7.59 -0.02
N GLU A 64 14.49 7.36 0.89
CA GLU A 64 14.91 5.99 1.25
C GLU A 64 13.76 5.19 1.90
N ALA A 65 12.98 5.82 2.78
CA ALA A 65 11.82 5.20 3.41
C ALA A 65 10.73 4.85 2.39
N LEU A 66 10.44 5.75 1.44
CA LEU A 66 9.47 5.51 0.35
C LEU A 66 9.96 4.48 -0.66
N SER A 67 11.27 4.45 -0.92
CA SER A 67 11.89 3.48 -1.81
C SER A 67 11.84 2.07 -1.23
N GLN A 68 11.84 1.92 0.10
CA GLN A 68 11.76 0.62 0.77
C GLN A 68 10.31 0.10 0.84
N GLU A 69 9.33 0.98 0.99
CA GLU A 69 7.90 0.64 0.96
C GLU A 69 7.43 0.24 -0.46
N ASN A 70 7.99 0.87 -1.51
CA ASN A 70 7.65 0.60 -2.91
C ASN A 70 8.71 -0.24 -3.66
N ALA A 71 9.66 -0.85 -2.95
CA ALA A 71 10.64 -1.78 -3.50
C ALA A 71 9.95 -3.10 -3.88
N MET A 72 9.11 -3.07 -4.91
CA MET A 72 8.63 -4.27 -5.56
C MET A 72 9.84 -4.94 -6.22
N GLU A 73 10.12 -6.19 -5.87
CA GLU A 73 11.18 -6.95 -6.52
C GLU A 73 10.76 -7.27 -7.97
N TRP A 74 11.65 -6.99 -8.92
CA TRP A 74 11.42 -7.22 -10.35
C TRP A 74 12.39 -8.26 -10.88
N VAL A 75 11.88 -9.20 -11.68
CA VAL A 75 12.69 -10.23 -12.35
C VAL A 75 12.55 -10.10 -13.86
N GLU A 76 13.68 -10.18 -14.56
CA GLU A 76 13.72 -10.22 -16.02
C GLU A 76 13.48 -11.65 -16.51
N VAL A 77 12.38 -11.85 -17.23
CA VAL A 77 12.03 -13.12 -17.85
C VAL A 77 12.27 -13.04 -19.35
N ARG A 78 13.00 -14.02 -19.87
CA ARG A 78 13.29 -14.14 -21.30
C ARG A 78 12.31 -15.15 -21.91
N THR A 79 11.49 -14.69 -22.85
CA THR A 79 10.52 -15.54 -23.56
C THR A 79 10.91 -15.68 -25.03
N VAL A 80 10.61 -16.84 -25.61
CA VAL A 80 10.84 -17.13 -27.02
C VAL A 80 9.50 -17.44 -27.66
N ASP A 81 9.12 -16.67 -28.66
CA ASP A 81 7.92 -16.90 -29.45
C ASP A 81 8.26 -17.84 -30.61
N MET A 82 7.83 -19.09 -30.50
CA MET A 82 8.11 -20.16 -31.48
C MET A 82 7.16 -20.14 -32.69
N SER A 83 6.39 -19.07 -32.89
CA SER A 83 5.57 -18.91 -34.09
C SER A 83 6.42 -18.68 -35.35
N GLY A 84 5.99 -19.26 -36.47
CA GLY A 84 6.64 -19.09 -37.77
C GLY A 84 7.84 -20.03 -38.03
N LYS A 85 8.67 -19.67 -39.01
CA LYS A 85 9.89 -20.41 -39.35
C LYS A 85 11.06 -19.88 -38.51
N PRO A 86 12.00 -20.74 -38.10
CA PRO A 86 13.21 -20.30 -37.40
C PRO A 86 14.00 -19.26 -38.21
N PRO A 87 14.75 -18.35 -37.56
CA PRO A 87 14.95 -18.20 -36.11
C PRO A 87 13.82 -17.43 -35.40
N TYR A 88 13.46 -17.92 -34.22
CA TYR A 88 12.34 -17.40 -33.42
C TYR A 88 12.61 -16.04 -32.75
N GLN A 89 11.54 -15.27 -32.57
CA GLN A 89 11.60 -13.98 -31.88
C GLN A 89 11.82 -14.18 -30.39
N ARG A 90 12.64 -13.33 -29.79
CA ARG A 90 12.95 -13.34 -28.36
C ARG A 90 12.53 -12.02 -27.74
N LYS A 91 11.91 -12.07 -26.56
CA LYS A 91 11.50 -10.89 -25.80
C LYS A 91 12.04 -10.98 -24.38
N VAL A 92 12.32 -9.84 -23.79
CA VAL A 92 12.72 -9.71 -22.38
C VAL A 92 11.67 -8.84 -21.71
N GLU A 93 11.00 -9.39 -20.70
CA GLU A 93 9.93 -8.72 -19.98
C GLU A 93 10.28 -8.67 -18.49
N ARG A 94 9.97 -7.55 -17.83
CA ARG A 94 10.14 -7.38 -16.39
C ARG A 94 8.82 -7.70 -15.70
N LEU A 95 8.82 -8.76 -14.89
CA LEU A 95 7.68 -9.17 -14.10
C LEU A 95 7.93 -8.89 -12.62
N ARG A 96 6.89 -8.46 -11.92
CA ARG A 96 6.93 -8.29 -10.47
C ARG A 96 6.97 -9.65 -9.79
N VAL A 97 7.77 -9.78 -8.75
CA VAL A 97 7.76 -10.92 -7.84
C VAL A 97 6.71 -10.68 -6.77
N ILE A 98 5.90 -11.69 -6.48
CA ILE A 98 4.91 -11.63 -5.39
C ILE A 98 5.05 -12.91 -4.57
N ASP A 99 5.04 -12.77 -3.24
CA ASP A 99 5.16 -13.89 -2.32
C ASP A 99 3.89 -14.75 -2.31
N ILE A 100 4.06 -16.05 -2.52
CA ILE A 100 2.94 -17.01 -2.60
C ILE A 100 2.21 -17.12 -1.24
N ALA A 101 2.94 -16.97 -0.13
CA ALA A 101 2.38 -17.04 1.22
C ALA A 101 1.26 -16.02 1.46
N GLN A 102 1.31 -14.84 0.83
CA GLN A 102 0.28 -13.80 0.94
C GLN A 102 -1.05 -14.22 0.29
N PHE A 103 -1.03 -15.16 -0.66
CA PHE A 103 -2.24 -15.61 -1.36
C PHE A 103 -2.91 -16.82 -0.70
N GLU A 104 -2.24 -17.53 0.21
CA GLU A 104 -2.81 -18.69 0.91
C GLU A 104 -3.87 -18.28 1.93
N GLU A 105 -3.74 -17.11 2.55
CA GLU A 105 -4.73 -16.59 3.52
C GLU A 105 -6.10 -16.31 2.88
N ILE A 106 -6.13 -15.97 1.58
CA ILE A 106 -7.37 -15.62 0.87
C ILE A 106 -8.19 -16.87 0.52
N LYS A 107 -7.55 -18.02 0.25
CA LYS A 107 -8.24 -19.24 -0.20
C LYS A 107 -8.97 -20.01 0.90
N ASN A 108 -8.62 -19.79 2.17
CA ASN A 108 -9.25 -20.51 3.28
C ASN A 108 -10.67 -20.01 3.61
N GLN A 109 -11.18 -18.98 2.92
CA GLN A 109 -12.57 -18.52 3.06
C GLN A 109 -13.55 -19.18 2.09
N ASP A 110 -13.08 -19.83 1.03
CA ASP A 110 -13.94 -20.48 0.03
C ASP A 110 -14.12 -21.97 0.36
N SER A 111 -14.77 -22.28 1.49
CA SER A 111 -15.26 -23.64 1.74
C SER A 111 -16.42 -23.93 0.79
N THR A 112 -16.22 -24.77 -0.21
CA THR A 112 -17.34 -25.26 -1.02
C THR A 112 -18.16 -26.27 -0.21
N ASP A 113 -19.37 -25.90 0.19
CA ASP A 113 -20.35 -26.75 0.88
C ASP A 113 -20.96 -27.83 -0.05
N TYR A 114 -20.13 -28.61 -0.72
CA TYR A 114 -20.64 -29.70 -1.57
C TYR A 114 -20.99 -30.93 -0.72
N SER A 115 -22.26 -31.03 -0.30
CA SER A 115 -22.80 -32.17 0.45
C SER A 115 -23.56 -33.18 -0.43
N GLY A 116 -23.14 -33.38 -1.68
CA GLY A 116 -23.80 -34.27 -2.65
C GLY A 116 -23.19 -35.67 -2.72
N ARG A 117 -24.01 -36.71 -2.93
CA ARG A 117 -23.50 -38.04 -3.32
C ARG A 117 -22.93 -37.98 -4.74
N PRO A 118 -21.74 -38.57 -5.00
CA PRO A 118 -21.11 -38.53 -6.31
C PRO A 118 -22.01 -39.08 -7.43
N PRO A 119 -22.01 -38.47 -8.62
CA PRO A 119 -23.05 -38.65 -9.63
C PRO A 119 -22.97 -39.96 -10.45
N PHE A 120 -22.06 -40.89 -10.16
CA PHE A 120 -21.95 -42.12 -10.95
C PHE A 120 -22.45 -43.36 -10.21
N LYS A 121 -23.16 -44.21 -10.95
CA LYS A 121 -23.63 -45.53 -10.48
C LYS A 121 -22.44 -46.47 -10.35
N ARG A 122 -22.29 -47.09 -9.19
CA ARG A 122 -21.39 -48.23 -9.00
C ARG A 122 -22.12 -49.47 -9.51
N HIS A 123 -21.69 -50.05 -10.62
CA HIS A 123 -22.16 -51.37 -11.04
C HIS A 123 -21.62 -52.41 -10.05
N ARG A 124 -22.50 -53.33 -9.61
CA ARG A 124 -22.19 -54.45 -8.72
C ARG A 124 -21.88 -55.69 -9.55
#